data_AF-A0A939NPB6-F1
#
_entry.id   AF-A0A939NPB6-F1
#
_cell.length_a   1.000
_cell.length_b   1.000
_cell.length_c   1.000
_cell.angle_alpha   90.00
_cell.angle_beta   90.00
_cell.angle_gamma   90.00
#
_symmetry.space_group_name_H-M   'P 1'
#
loop_
_entity.id
_entity.type
_entity.pdbx_description
1 polymer ?
#
loop_
_entity_poly.entity_id
_entity_poly.type
_entity_poly.pdbx_seq_one_letter_code
_entity_poly.pdbx_strand_id
1 'polypeptide(L)' 'MLVTNETLAPLYLDTVRSALEQSGVNVDSVILPDGEQYKSPAVMDTVFTALLQKPHGRDTTLVALGGGDR' A
#
# COMPACT_ATOMS: atom_id res chain seq x y z
N MET A 1 3.25 -5.85 0.91
CA MET A 1 2.67 -4.76 0.09
C MET A 1 2.13 -3.68 1.02
N LEU A 2 2.68 -2.47 0.96
CA LEU A 2 2.18 -1.27 1.63
C LEU A 2 1.20 -0.55 0.72
N VAL A 3 0.04 -0.17 1.24
CA VAL A 3 -0.97 0.62 0.51
C VAL A 3 -1.17 1.90 1.28
N THR A 4 -0.91 3.05 0.65
CA THR A 4 -1.04 4.39 1.25
C THR A 4 -1.70 5.34 0.26
N ASN A 5 -2.20 6.48 0.74
CA ASN A 5 -2.63 7.57 -0.14
C ASN A 5 -1.46 8.55 -0.45
N GLU A 6 -1.63 9.40 -1.47
CA GLU A 6 -0.66 10.44 -1.85
C GLU A 6 -0.37 11.44 -0.72
N THR A 7 -1.33 11.67 0.17
CA THR A 7 -1.19 12.58 1.32
C THR A 7 -0.29 12.01 2.41
N LEU A 8 -0.41 10.72 2.74
CA LEU A 8 0.40 10.07 3.79
C LEU A 8 1.69 9.46 3.26
N ALA A 9 1.77 9.18 1.95
CA ALA A 9 2.97 8.62 1.33
C ALA A 9 4.25 9.40 1.69
N PRO A 10 4.35 10.73 1.46
CA PRO A 10 5.57 11.47 1.75
C PRO A 10 5.85 11.60 3.26
N LEU A 11 4.88 11.35 4.13
CA LEU A 11 5.03 11.49 5.58
C LEU A 11 5.53 10.21 6.24
N TYR A 12 5.09 9.05 5.77
CA TYR A 12 5.26 7.79 6.50
C TYR A 12 5.75 6.62 5.63
N LEU A 13 5.62 6.67 4.31
CA LEU A 13 5.95 5.53 3.44
C LEU A 13 7.40 5.12 3.57
N ASP A 14 8.33 6.07 3.46
CA ASP A 14 9.77 5.80 3.55
C ASP A 14 10.19 5.29 4.93
N THR A 15 9.59 5.81 6.00
CA THR A 15 9.87 5.36 7.37
C THR A 15 9.47 3.90 7.55
N VAL A 16 8.25 3.54 7.15
CA VAL A 16 7.71 2.18 7.31
C VAL A 16 8.44 1.21 6.38
N ARG A 17 8.69 1.63 5.14
CA ARG A 17 9.47 0.85 4.18
C ARG A 17 10.87 0.55 4.70
N SER A 18 11.59 1.57 5.18
CA SER A 18 12.95 1.41 5.69
C SER A 18 13.00 0.47 6.89
N ALA A 19 12.02 0.55 7.80
CA ALA A 19 11.95 -0.33 8.98
C ALA A 19 11.74 -1.81 8.59
N LEU A 20 10.90 -2.07 7.59
CA LEU A 20 10.62 -3.41 7.08
C LEU A 20 11.80 -3.96 6.25
N GLU A 21 12.41 -3.14 5.39
CA GLU A 21 13.60 -3.51 4.62
C GLU A 21 14.80 -3.82 5.54
N GLN A 22 14.98 -3.07 6.64
CA GLN A 22 15.97 -3.37 7.68
C GLN A 22 15.73 -4.73 8.37
N SER A 23 14.48 -5.19 8.39
CA SER A 23 14.11 -6.51 8.91
C SER A 23 14.27 -7.62 7.86
N GLY A 24 14.84 -7.32 6.68
CA GLY A 24 15.02 -8.26 5.58
C GLY A 24 13.75 -8.60 4.81
N VAL A 25 12.68 -7.82 5.01
CA VAL A 25 11.41 -8.01 4.30
C VAL A 25 11.44 -7.24 2.99
N ASN A 26 11.00 -7.87 1.90
CA ASN A 26 10.88 -7.19 0.62
C ASN A 26 9.58 -6.37 0.59
N VAL A 27 9.69 -5.06 0.39
CA VAL A 27 8.58 -4.14 0.58
C VAL A 27 8.21 -3.46 -0.73
N ASP A 28 7.09 -3.90 -1.28
CA ASP A 28 6.43 -3.21 -2.37
C ASP A 28 5.40 -2.23 -1.83
N SER A 29 5.25 -1.08 -2.50
CA SER A 29 4.28 -0.05 -2.15
C SER A 29 3.39 0.32 -3.33
N VAL A 30 2.15 0.65 -3.02
CA VAL A 30 1.15 1.22 -3.94
C VAL A 30 0.63 2.49 -3.31
N ILE A 31 0.77 3.59 -4.04
CA ILE A 31 0.23 4.89 -3.66
C ILE A 31 -1.07 5.09 -4.42
N LEU A 32 -2.12 5.38 -3.68
CA LEU A 32 -3.46 5.64 -4.21
C LEU A 32 -3.74 7.14 -4.16
N PRO A 33 -4.42 7.70 -5.17
CA PRO A 33 -4.87 9.09 -5.12
C PRO A 33 -5.81 9.30 -3.93
N ASP A 34 -5.68 10.46 -3.27
CA ASP A 34 -6.45 10.80 -2.08
C ASP A 34 -7.80 11.45 -2.44
N GLY A 35 -8.87 11.09 -1.71
CA GLY A 35 -10.22 11.65 -1.87
C GLY A 35 -11.35 10.61 -1.80
N GLU A 36 -12.53 11.00 -1.32
CA GLU A 36 -13.68 10.07 -1.12
C GLU A 36 -14.11 9.33 -2.39
N GLN A 37 -13.92 9.95 -3.57
CA GLN A 37 -14.19 9.31 -4.86
C GLN A 37 -13.32 8.07 -5.13
N TYR A 38 -12.17 7.97 -4.45
CA TYR A 38 -11.23 6.86 -4.56
C TYR A 38 -11.47 5.77 -3.49
N LYS A 39 -12.46 5.92 -2.60
CA LYS A 39 -13.05 4.84 -1.79
C LYS A 39 -14.00 3.94 -2.62
N SER A 40 -13.66 3.73 -3.88
CA SER A 40 -14.42 2.90 -4.81
C SER A 40 -13.77 1.52 -4.94
N PRO A 41 -14.55 0.44 -5.15
CA PRO A 41 -14.02 -0.88 -5.48
C PRO A 41 -12.96 -0.87 -6.59
N ALA A 42 -13.05 0.07 -7.54
CA ALA A 42 -12.08 0.26 -8.62
C ALA A 42 -10.65 0.55 -8.14
N VAL A 43 -10.50 1.23 -7.00
CA VAL A 43 -9.18 1.53 -6.42
C VAL A 43 -8.62 0.28 -5.73
N MET A 44 -9.48 -0.55 -5.18
CA MET A 44 -9.12 -1.87 -4.65
C MET A 44 -8.62 -2.80 -5.76
N ASP A 45 -9.23 -2.75 -6.95
CA ASP A 45 -8.75 -3.50 -8.13
C ASP A 45 -7.33 -3.10 -8.52
N THR A 46 -6.92 -1.86 -8.27
CA THR A 46 -5.55 -1.39 -8.56
C THR A 46 -4.54 -2.06 -7.63
N VAL A 47 -4.90 -2.20 -6.35
CA VAL A 47 -4.11 -2.95 -5.35
C VAL A 47 -4.04 -4.44 -5.72
N PHE A 48 -5.17 -5.04 -6.11
CA PHE A 48 -5.18 -6.44 -6.57
C PHE A 48 -4.35 -6.64 -7.84
N THR A 49 -4.41 -5.71 -8.79
CA THR A 49 -3.59 -5.76 -10.00
C THR A 49 -2.11 -5.68 -9.66
N ALA A 50 -1.71 -4.77 -8.75
CA ALA A 50 -0.33 -4.68 -8.29
C ALA A 50 0.14 -5.95 -7.57
N LEU A 51 -0.75 -6.58 -6.80
CA LEU A 51 -0.48 -7.87 -6.16
C LEU A 51 -0.30 -9.00 -7.17
N LEU A 52 -1.13 -9.04 -8.21
CA LEU A 52 -1.11 -10.07 -9.25
C LEU A 52 0.06 -9.90 -10.23
N GLN A 53 0.53 -8.66 -10.46
CA GLN A 53 1.65 -8.38 -11.36
C GLN A 53 3.02 -8.72 -10.76
N LYS A 54 3.12 -8.74 -9.43
CA LYS A 54 4.34 -9.16 -8.74
C LYS A 54 4.20 -10.61 -8.29
N PRO A 55 5.30 -11.35 -8.11
CA PRO A 55 5.28 -12.74 -7.63
C PRO A 55 4.95 -12.80 -6.13
N HIS A 56 3.85 -12.17 -5.72
CA HIS A 56 3.31 -12.23 -4.37
C HIS A 56 2.52 -13.53 -4.24
N GLY A 57 3.08 -14.51 -3.52
CA GLY A 57 2.32 -15.69 -3.08
C GLY A 57 1.28 -15.35 -2.01
N ARG A 58 0.52 -16.36 -1.55
CA ARG A 58 -0.45 -16.23 -0.44
C ARG A 58 0.16 -15.74 0.88
N ASP A 59 1.49 -15.79 1.02
CA ASP A 59 2.23 -15.32 2.19
C ASP A 59 2.51 -13.81 2.17
N THR A 60 2.04 -13.10 1.14
CA THR A 60 2.19 -11.64 1.09
C THR A 60 1.30 -10.97 2.13
N THR A 61 1.95 -10.22 3.02
CA THR A 61 1.25 -9.37 3.99
C THR A 61 0.85 -8.05 3.33
N LEU A 62 -0.44 -7.71 3.41
CA LEU A 62 -0.96 -6.41 3.06
C LEU A 62 -0.96 -5.50 4.29
N VAL A 63 -0.35 -4.32 4.16
CA VAL A 63 -0.33 -3.30 5.20
C VAL A 63 -1.03 -2.06 4.65
N ALA A 64 -2.22 -1.77 5.17
CA ALA A 64 -2.95 -0.55 4.85
C ALA A 64 -2.46 0.57 5.78
N LEU A 65 -1.79 1.56 5.20
CA LEU A 65 -1.29 2.75 5.87
C LEU A 65 -2.17 3.94 5.47
N GLY A 66 -3.28 4.11 6.16
CA GLY A 66 -4.27 5.12 5.83
C GLY A 66 -5.22 5.41 6.98
N GLY A 67 -5.87 6.57 6.93
CA GLY A 67 -7.00 6.87 7.78
C GLY A 67 -8.22 6.08 7.30
N GLY A 68 -8.86 5.32 8.19
CA GLY A 68 -10.22 4.86 7.94
C GLY A 68 -11.14 6.08 8.05
N ASP A 69 -11.34 6.80 6.94
CA ASP A 69 -12.26 7.94 6.97
C ASP A 69 -13.62 7.42 7.42
N ARG A 70 -14.14 8.06 8.46
CA ARG A 70 -15.32 7.66 9.20
C ARG A 70 -16.59 7.86 8.39
#